data_AF-A0A2T2VGJ8-F1
#
_entry.id   AF-A0A2T2VGJ8-F1
#
_cell.length_a   1.000
_cell.length_b   1.000
_cell.length_c   1.000
_cell.angle_alpha   90.00
_cell.angle_beta   90.00
_cell.angle_gamma   90.00
#
_symmetry.space_group_name_H-M   'P 1'
#
loop_
_entity.id
_entity.type
_entity.pdbx_description
1 polymer ?
#
loop_
_entity_poly.entity_id
_entity_poly.type
_entity_poly.pdbx_seq_one_letter_code
_entity_poly.pdbx_strand_id
1 'polypeptide(L)'
;MRYTFLIITQLVLFCGFASAQQIQLFSEDFETSPDLFTTNADTTGPGSPGLGANKWIINDAYNGQSIYPTTTRQDSTVSGTINNAPFSDYLHIHDSAATGQGVSNANFDPTDPSDNFAYISDGFCTLGLVDVKFTFFYLAEGGADAYGEVYYSRDNGPWQKVGQNKYNNQSKWKYEVLSDSNFSKTTSLRFGFRWVNDSLSAQDTSISFAVDEIIAVGTYDDVNNPVDIQIDNIFPDTICPTENLFINYSLSEPLCEATYRIELSNSNGNFNNPTSLGIFDISSTDTSGAIAAEIPSNTSLGSCYKVRLTRVSPSPKITGSASACFVVEDCPNTVTTQEPVAVTGPDTICALSVIDVPFTSDGGFNSGNVYTAQLLTDSSGSLTAPQAIDIRL
;
A
#
# COMPACT_ATOMS: atom_id res chain seq x y z
N MET A 1 -52.68 -5.74 45.69
CA MET A 1 -51.21 -5.64 45.54
C MET A 1 -50.93 -4.77 44.34
N ARG A 2 -50.36 -3.58 44.57
CA ARG A 2 -49.98 -2.63 43.53
C ARG A 2 -48.56 -2.98 43.08
N TYR A 3 -48.36 -3.29 41.81
CA TYR A 3 -47.03 -3.44 41.22
C TYR A 3 -46.69 -2.16 40.47
N THR A 4 -45.82 -1.36 41.07
CA THR A 4 -45.21 -0.18 40.48
C THR A 4 -44.06 -0.64 39.60
N PHE A 5 -44.15 -0.45 38.28
CA PHE A 5 -43.03 -0.63 37.36
C PHE A 5 -42.11 0.60 37.44
N LEU A 6 -40.89 0.39 37.92
CA LEU A 6 -39.83 1.38 37.95
C LEU A 6 -39.03 1.25 36.64
N ILE A 7 -39.16 2.22 35.73
CA ILE A 7 -38.34 2.28 34.51
C ILE A 7 -37.01 2.94 34.89
N ILE A 8 -35.93 2.16 34.90
CA ILE A 8 -34.55 2.66 35.01
C ILE A 8 -34.09 3.00 33.60
N THR A 9 -34.04 4.30 33.28
CA THR A 9 -33.37 4.82 32.09
C THR A 9 -31.85 4.71 32.30
N GLN A 10 -31.24 3.74 31.64
CA GLN A 10 -29.81 3.52 31.64
C GLN A 10 -29.16 4.52 30.66
N LEU A 11 -28.40 5.46 31.22
CA LEU A 11 -27.60 6.43 30.50
C LEU A 11 -26.49 5.68 29.74
N VAL A 12 -26.62 5.52 28.43
CA VAL A 12 -25.57 4.97 27.57
C VAL A 12 -24.51 6.05 27.37
N LEU A 13 -23.42 5.98 28.13
CA LEU A 13 -22.17 6.64 27.76
C LEU A 13 -21.68 5.99 26.46
N PHE A 14 -21.74 6.73 25.35
CA PHE A 14 -20.92 6.42 24.18
C PHE A 14 -19.46 6.67 24.54
N CYS A 15 -18.77 5.66 25.05
CA CYS A 15 -17.31 5.59 24.88
C CYS A 15 -17.07 5.37 23.39
N GLY A 16 -16.36 6.29 22.74
CA GLY A 16 -15.77 6.02 21.43
C GLY A 16 -14.85 4.82 21.58
N PHE A 17 -15.19 3.71 20.95
CA PHE A 17 -14.25 2.61 20.82
C PHE A 17 -13.16 3.08 19.86
N ALA A 18 -11.97 3.37 20.39
CA ALA A 18 -10.77 3.40 19.58
C ALA A 18 -10.56 1.97 19.04
N SER A 19 -10.44 1.84 17.73
CA SER A 19 -10.31 0.55 17.06
C SER A 19 -8.90 0.45 16.53
N ALA A 20 -8.02 -0.22 17.27
CA ALA A 20 -6.75 -0.65 16.72
C ALA A 20 -7.02 -1.53 15.49
N GLN A 21 -6.44 -1.19 14.35
CA GLN A 21 -6.64 -1.94 13.11
C GLN A 21 -5.51 -2.94 12.92
N GLN A 22 -5.83 -4.23 12.90
CA GLN A 22 -4.88 -5.27 12.50
C GLN A 22 -4.84 -5.36 10.97
N ILE A 23 -3.63 -5.39 10.43
CA ILE A 23 -3.37 -5.32 8.99
C ILE A 23 -2.49 -6.49 8.62
N GLN A 24 -2.92 -7.30 7.66
CA GLN A 24 -2.08 -8.32 7.04
C GLN A 24 -1.10 -7.63 6.09
N LEU A 25 0.18 -7.88 6.29
CA LEU A 25 1.30 -7.26 5.58
C LEU A 25 1.91 -8.21 4.56
N PHE A 26 1.88 -9.50 4.87
CA PHE A 26 2.45 -10.55 4.04
C PHE A 26 1.69 -11.86 4.32
N SER A 27 1.54 -12.67 3.29
CA SER A 27 1.11 -14.06 3.42
C SER A 27 1.74 -14.90 2.32
N GLU A 28 2.18 -16.10 2.67
CA GLU A 28 2.70 -17.10 1.76
C GLU A 28 2.25 -18.48 2.24
N ASP A 29 1.58 -19.21 1.35
CA ASP A 29 1.11 -20.58 1.53
C ASP A 29 1.81 -21.57 0.58
N PHE A 30 2.71 -21.08 -0.28
CA PHE A 30 3.47 -21.83 -1.29
C PHE A 30 2.63 -22.47 -2.41
N GLU A 31 1.33 -22.20 -2.47
CA GLU A 31 0.40 -22.80 -3.44
C GLU A 31 0.33 -22.04 -4.77
N THR A 32 1.04 -20.92 -4.90
CA THR A 32 0.91 -20.02 -6.03
C THR A 32 2.26 -19.58 -6.60
N SER A 33 2.30 -19.42 -7.93
CA SER A 33 3.46 -18.89 -8.65
C SER A 33 3.22 -17.43 -9.03
N PRO A 34 4.24 -16.54 -8.96
CA PRO A 34 5.65 -16.81 -8.69
C PRO A 34 5.99 -16.96 -7.20
N ASP A 35 7.01 -17.77 -6.91
CA ASP A 35 7.55 -17.95 -5.55
C ASP A 35 8.03 -16.60 -4.98
N LEU A 36 7.54 -16.22 -3.80
CA LEU A 36 7.99 -15.00 -3.11
C LEU A 36 9.35 -15.18 -2.43
N PHE A 37 9.89 -16.40 -2.45
CA PHE A 37 11.14 -16.78 -1.81
C PHE A 37 12.30 -16.94 -2.79
N THR A 38 13.44 -16.38 -2.42
CA THR A 38 14.73 -16.78 -2.99
C THR A 38 15.23 -18.00 -2.21
N THR A 39 15.28 -19.17 -2.85
CA THR A 39 15.84 -20.40 -2.26
C THR A 39 17.33 -20.51 -2.55
N ASN A 40 18.09 -21.11 -1.62
CA ASN A 40 19.53 -21.40 -1.79
C ASN A 40 20.35 -20.15 -2.12
N ALA A 41 20.19 -19.11 -1.31
CA ALA A 41 20.84 -17.83 -1.49
C ALA A 41 22.37 -17.95 -1.48
N ASP A 42 23.00 -17.54 -2.57
CA ASP A 42 24.46 -17.63 -2.72
C ASP A 42 25.20 -16.31 -2.45
N THR A 43 24.50 -15.17 -2.54
CA THR A 43 25.13 -13.85 -2.52
C THR A 43 24.89 -13.07 -1.23
N THR A 44 23.81 -13.38 -0.50
CA THR A 44 23.41 -12.64 0.69
C THR A 44 22.71 -13.54 1.69
N GLY A 45 22.98 -13.32 2.98
CA GLY A 45 22.35 -14.07 4.06
C GLY A 45 23.36 -14.82 4.92
N PRO A 46 22.95 -15.27 6.12
CA PRO A 46 23.70 -16.27 6.88
C PRO A 46 23.81 -17.56 6.06
N GLY A 47 24.98 -18.18 6.02
CA GLY A 47 25.17 -19.42 5.25
C GLY A 47 25.34 -19.23 3.74
N SER A 48 25.52 -17.98 3.26
CA SER A 48 25.87 -17.69 1.87
C SER A 48 27.39 -17.52 1.68
N PRO A 49 27.99 -18.06 0.61
CA PRO A 49 27.38 -18.93 -0.40
C PRO A 49 26.97 -20.29 0.16
N GLY A 50 25.90 -20.88 -0.39
CA GLY A 50 25.33 -22.11 0.14
C GLY A 50 26.28 -23.30 0.05
N LEU A 51 26.36 -24.11 1.11
CA LEU A 51 27.22 -25.29 1.23
C LEU A 51 26.41 -26.60 1.15
N GLY A 52 27.01 -27.66 0.59
CA GLY A 52 26.45 -29.02 0.62
C GLY A 52 25.24 -29.24 -0.31
N ALA A 53 24.76 -30.48 -0.36
CA ALA A 53 23.68 -30.97 -1.21
C ALA A 53 22.30 -30.93 -0.53
N ASN A 54 22.22 -30.66 0.77
CA ASN A 54 20.94 -30.42 1.45
C ASN A 54 20.42 -29.01 1.12
N LYS A 55 19.53 -28.90 0.13
CA LYS A 55 19.08 -27.62 -0.45
C LYS A 55 17.63 -27.31 -0.10
N TRP A 56 17.28 -26.02 -0.11
CA TRP A 56 15.91 -25.56 -0.03
C TRP A 56 15.15 -25.85 -1.33
N ILE A 57 13.92 -26.32 -1.21
CA ILE A 57 12.98 -26.54 -2.31
C ILE A 57 11.56 -26.22 -1.85
N ILE A 58 10.69 -25.88 -2.80
CA ILE A 58 9.24 -25.74 -2.60
C ILE A 58 8.58 -26.83 -3.47
N ASN A 59 7.83 -27.72 -2.85
CA ASN A 59 7.00 -28.74 -3.49
C ASN A 59 6.05 -29.39 -2.47
N ASP A 60 5.23 -30.35 -2.93
CA ASP A 60 4.24 -31.11 -2.16
C ASP A 60 4.67 -32.58 -1.90
N ALA A 61 5.97 -32.88 -1.95
CA ALA A 61 6.47 -34.23 -1.76
C ALA A 61 6.53 -34.59 -0.27
N TYR A 62 5.86 -35.66 0.15
CA TYR A 62 5.92 -36.17 1.53
C TYR A 62 6.56 -37.55 1.63
N ASN A 63 6.58 -38.32 0.52
CA ASN A 63 7.04 -39.70 0.53
C ASN A 63 8.56 -39.79 0.38
N GLY A 64 9.25 -40.34 1.39
CA GLY A 64 10.71 -40.56 1.36
C GLY A 64 11.18 -41.79 0.56
N GLN A 65 10.27 -42.46 -0.17
CA GLN A 65 10.54 -43.62 -1.06
C GLN A 65 11.29 -44.78 -0.39
N SER A 66 11.13 -44.96 0.93
CA SER A 66 11.88 -45.93 1.74
C SER A 66 13.39 -45.69 1.82
N ILE A 67 13.88 -44.56 1.32
CA ILE A 67 15.28 -44.10 1.47
C ILE A 67 15.37 -43.20 2.70
N TYR A 68 14.42 -42.28 2.83
CA TYR A 68 14.23 -41.42 4.00
C TYR A 68 12.85 -41.68 4.64
N PRO A 69 12.64 -41.25 5.90
CA PRO A 69 11.30 -41.21 6.47
C PRO A 69 10.36 -40.36 5.64
N THR A 70 9.08 -40.72 5.65
CA THR A 70 8.00 -39.88 5.11
C THR A 70 7.85 -38.64 6.00
N THR A 71 7.75 -37.47 5.38
CA THR A 71 7.47 -36.21 6.07
C THR A 71 6.15 -36.30 6.83
N THR A 72 6.11 -35.75 8.04
CA THR A 72 4.87 -35.64 8.82
C THR A 72 3.83 -34.84 8.04
N ARG A 73 2.63 -35.39 7.91
CA ARG A 73 1.48 -34.74 7.24
C ARG A 73 1.09 -33.46 7.97
N GLN A 74 0.66 -32.44 7.24
CA GLN A 74 0.30 -31.13 7.80
C GLN A 74 -1.02 -31.13 8.59
N ASP A 75 -1.83 -32.19 8.51
CA ASP A 75 -2.97 -32.40 9.41
C ASP A 75 -2.55 -32.88 10.81
N SER A 76 -1.27 -33.25 11.00
CA SER A 76 -0.68 -33.57 12.29
C SER A 76 0.07 -32.36 12.88
N THR A 77 -0.70 -31.42 13.41
CA THR A 77 -0.18 -30.23 14.11
C THR A 77 -0.08 -30.42 15.63
N VAL A 78 0.77 -29.62 16.29
CA VAL A 78 0.72 -29.41 17.74
C VAL A 78 -0.51 -28.58 18.12
N SER A 79 -0.80 -27.55 17.31
CA SER A 79 -1.93 -26.63 17.43
C SER A 79 -2.15 -25.89 16.11
N GLY A 80 -3.37 -25.42 15.87
CA GLY A 80 -3.71 -24.70 14.64
C GLY A 80 -3.94 -25.62 13.44
N THR A 81 -4.27 -25.02 12.30
CA THR A 81 -4.56 -25.72 11.05
C THR A 81 -3.74 -25.09 9.93
N ILE A 82 -3.21 -25.92 9.06
CA ILE A 82 -2.54 -25.53 7.82
C ILE A 82 -3.58 -25.65 6.68
N ASN A 83 -3.67 -24.67 5.79
CA ASN A 83 -4.61 -24.77 4.67
C ASN A 83 -4.13 -25.84 3.68
N ASN A 84 -5.05 -26.44 2.94
CA ASN A 84 -4.76 -27.53 1.99
C ASN A 84 -4.10 -28.79 2.59
N ALA A 85 -3.94 -28.85 3.91
CA ALA A 85 -3.59 -30.07 4.62
C ALA A 85 -4.55 -31.22 4.21
N PRO A 86 -4.05 -32.46 4.10
CA PRO A 86 -2.81 -32.97 4.69
C PRO A 86 -1.53 -32.80 3.88
N PHE A 87 -1.64 -32.40 2.61
CA PHE A 87 -0.55 -32.31 1.65
C PHE A 87 -0.72 -31.01 0.86
N SER A 88 0.05 -30.00 1.23
CA SER A 88 0.17 -28.72 0.54
C SER A 88 1.60 -28.61 -0.02
N ASP A 89 1.86 -27.63 -0.86
CA ASP A 89 3.23 -27.19 -1.14
C ASP A 89 3.82 -26.55 0.13
N TYR A 90 5.14 -26.70 0.33
CA TYR A 90 5.81 -26.14 1.51
C TYR A 90 7.31 -25.94 1.26
N LEU A 91 7.90 -24.93 1.89
CA LEU A 91 9.34 -24.67 1.82
C LEU A 91 10.09 -25.59 2.78
N HIS A 92 11.03 -26.39 2.27
CA HIS A 92 11.79 -27.31 3.11
C HIS A 92 13.17 -27.64 2.54
N ILE A 93 13.98 -28.29 3.36
CA ILE A 93 15.25 -28.86 2.96
C ILE A 93 15.05 -30.27 2.38
N HIS A 94 15.74 -30.57 1.28
CA HIS A 94 15.85 -31.91 0.73
C HIS A 94 17.31 -32.25 0.41
N ASP A 95 17.68 -33.53 0.48
CA ASP A 95 18.91 -34.01 -0.15
C ASP A 95 18.73 -33.96 -1.68
N SER A 96 19.42 -33.01 -2.31
CA SER A 96 19.38 -32.84 -3.76
C SER A 96 20.01 -34.01 -4.52
N ALA A 97 20.91 -34.78 -3.91
CA ALA A 97 21.51 -35.98 -4.52
C ALA A 97 20.51 -37.14 -4.62
N ALA A 98 19.50 -37.20 -3.75
CA ALA A 98 18.44 -38.21 -3.76
C ALA A 98 17.31 -37.92 -4.77
N THR A 99 17.26 -36.73 -5.36
CA THR A 99 16.21 -36.33 -6.33
C THR A 99 16.10 -37.30 -7.51
N GLY A 100 17.24 -37.78 -8.04
CA GLY A 100 17.27 -38.75 -9.14
C GLY A 100 16.66 -40.12 -8.79
N GLN A 101 16.43 -40.38 -7.50
CA GLN A 101 15.79 -41.59 -6.96
C GLN A 101 14.30 -41.35 -6.64
N GLY A 102 13.75 -40.19 -7.00
CA GLY A 102 12.36 -39.82 -6.76
C GLY A 102 12.08 -39.34 -5.34
N VAL A 103 13.11 -38.98 -4.58
CA VAL A 103 13.01 -38.43 -3.22
C VAL A 103 13.18 -36.92 -3.27
N SER A 104 12.16 -36.20 -2.82
CA SER A 104 12.20 -34.73 -2.75
C SER A 104 11.38 -34.17 -1.60
N ASN A 105 11.05 -35.00 -0.59
CA ASN A 105 10.33 -34.57 0.61
C ASN A 105 11.26 -33.86 1.60
N ALA A 106 10.74 -33.39 2.74
CA ALA A 106 11.57 -32.92 3.86
C ALA A 106 12.49 -34.03 4.39
N ASN A 107 13.73 -34.03 3.90
CA ASN A 107 14.80 -34.95 4.27
C ASN A 107 16.16 -34.24 4.15
N PHE A 108 17.21 -34.88 4.66
CA PHE A 108 18.58 -34.41 4.47
C PHE A 108 19.55 -35.59 4.61
N ASP A 109 20.71 -35.52 3.96
CA ASP A 109 21.84 -36.41 4.23
C ASP A 109 22.62 -35.88 5.45
N PRO A 110 22.59 -36.58 6.60
CA PRO A 110 23.27 -36.15 7.82
C PRO A 110 24.79 -36.30 7.76
N THR A 111 25.32 -36.90 6.69
CA THR A 111 26.76 -37.05 6.44
C THR A 111 27.33 -36.00 5.50
N ASP A 112 26.47 -35.18 4.89
CA ASP A 112 26.87 -34.08 4.02
C ASP A 112 26.66 -32.73 4.74
N PRO A 113 27.72 -32.12 5.28
CA PRO A 113 27.63 -30.82 5.93
C PRO A 113 27.08 -29.77 4.98
N SER A 114 26.11 -29.01 5.47
CA SER A 114 25.38 -28.07 4.63
C SER A 114 24.96 -26.84 5.41
N ASP A 115 25.00 -25.70 4.75
CA ASP A 115 24.57 -24.42 5.31
C ASP A 115 23.92 -23.64 4.17
N ASN A 116 22.61 -23.51 4.21
CA ASN A 116 21.84 -22.91 3.09
C ASN A 116 20.76 -21.98 3.63
N PHE A 117 20.49 -20.91 2.88
CA PHE A 117 19.55 -19.87 3.27
C PHE A 117 18.45 -19.69 2.22
N ALA A 118 17.22 -19.51 2.69
CA ALA A 118 16.09 -19.09 1.89
C ALA A 118 15.47 -17.85 2.53
N TYR A 119 14.98 -16.90 1.74
CA TYR A 119 14.42 -15.66 2.27
C TYR A 119 13.35 -15.06 1.38
N ILE A 120 12.46 -14.27 1.97
CA ILE A 120 11.46 -13.48 1.24
C ILE A 120 12.18 -12.46 0.36
N SER A 121 12.03 -12.56 -0.96
CA SER A 121 12.80 -11.78 -1.94
C SER A 121 12.58 -10.28 -1.77
N ASP A 122 11.31 -9.87 -1.71
CA ASP A 122 10.87 -8.48 -1.59
C ASP A 122 10.33 -8.20 -0.18
N GLY A 123 10.83 -7.14 0.45
CA GLY A 123 10.37 -6.77 1.78
C GLY A 123 9.01 -6.09 1.78
N PHE A 124 8.29 -6.24 2.89
CA PHE A 124 7.04 -5.53 3.13
C PHE A 124 7.25 -4.34 4.07
N CYS A 125 6.51 -3.26 3.84
CA CYS A 125 6.62 -2.05 4.63
C CYS A 125 5.86 -2.16 5.97
N THR A 126 6.42 -1.58 7.04
CA THR A 126 5.82 -1.53 8.38
C THR A 126 5.80 -0.11 8.99
N LEU A 127 6.02 0.92 8.18
CA LEU A 127 5.90 2.32 8.60
C LEU A 127 4.48 2.65 9.08
N GLY A 128 4.39 3.39 10.19
CA GLY A 128 3.14 3.70 10.87
C GLY A 128 2.53 2.54 11.67
N LEU A 129 3.15 1.36 11.68
CA LEU A 129 2.63 0.18 12.38
C LEU A 129 3.49 -0.15 13.60
N VAL A 130 2.84 -0.78 14.57
CA VAL A 130 3.42 -1.32 15.81
C VAL A 130 2.95 -2.77 16.01
N ASP A 131 3.51 -3.47 16.99
CA ASP A 131 3.19 -4.88 17.32
C ASP A 131 3.18 -5.79 16.07
N VAL A 132 4.21 -5.64 15.23
CA VAL A 132 4.37 -6.47 14.05
C VAL A 132 4.71 -7.89 14.48
N LYS A 133 3.95 -8.87 13.98
CA LYS A 133 4.12 -10.29 14.24
C LYS A 133 4.37 -11.03 12.94
N PHE A 134 5.31 -11.96 12.99
CA PHE A 134 5.60 -12.88 11.91
C PHE A 134 5.31 -14.29 12.41
N THR A 135 4.45 -15.02 11.70
CA THR A 135 3.97 -16.32 12.11
C THR A 135 4.14 -17.31 10.99
N PHE A 136 4.39 -18.57 11.34
CA PHE A 136 4.57 -19.67 10.40
C PHE A 136 4.37 -20.99 11.14
N PHE A 137 4.05 -22.03 10.40
CA PHE A 137 4.19 -23.40 10.87
C PHE A 137 5.57 -23.93 10.56
N TYR A 138 6.12 -24.75 11.44
CA TYR A 138 7.39 -25.43 11.20
C TYR A 138 7.41 -26.89 11.63
N LEU A 139 8.29 -27.65 10.98
CA LEU A 139 8.63 -29.04 11.30
C LEU A 139 10.16 -29.18 11.21
N ALA A 140 10.78 -29.87 12.17
CA ALA A 140 12.22 -30.16 12.15
C ALA A 140 12.54 -31.23 13.19
N GLU A 141 12.75 -32.48 12.79
CA GLU A 141 13.18 -33.55 13.70
C GLU A 141 14.70 -33.66 13.84
N GLY A 142 15.45 -32.83 13.11
CA GLY A 142 16.90 -32.74 13.23
C GLY A 142 17.40 -32.64 14.69
N GLY A 143 18.64 -33.05 14.90
CA GLY A 143 19.28 -33.10 16.21
C GLY A 143 20.00 -31.81 16.62
N ALA A 144 21.01 -31.95 17.47
CA ALA A 144 21.82 -30.81 17.90
C ALA A 144 22.63 -30.19 16.75
N ASP A 145 23.00 -31.00 15.76
CA ASP A 145 23.88 -30.62 14.65
C ASP A 145 23.12 -30.46 13.32
N ALA A 146 21.80 -30.72 13.29
CA ALA A 146 20.94 -30.52 12.12
C ALA A 146 19.69 -29.72 12.55
N TYR A 147 19.60 -28.44 12.17
CA TYR A 147 18.59 -27.54 12.70
C TYR A 147 18.29 -26.35 11.78
N GLY A 148 17.11 -25.76 11.99
CA GLY A 148 16.72 -24.49 11.41
C GLY A 148 17.08 -23.28 12.28
N GLU A 149 17.22 -22.13 11.65
CA GLU A 149 17.30 -20.81 12.29
C GLU A 149 16.45 -19.80 11.51
N VAL A 150 15.90 -18.78 12.19
CA VAL A 150 15.13 -17.71 11.56
C VAL A 150 15.87 -16.39 11.70
N TYR A 151 15.84 -15.60 10.64
CA TYR A 151 16.49 -14.30 10.56
C TYR A 151 15.52 -13.25 9.99
N TYR A 152 15.76 -11.98 10.33
CA TYR A 152 15.11 -10.85 9.69
C TYR A 152 16.14 -9.83 9.18
N SER A 153 15.76 -9.06 8.16
CA SER A 153 16.54 -7.94 7.61
C SER A 153 15.62 -6.73 7.46
N ARG A 154 16.13 -5.56 7.84
CA ARG A 154 15.43 -4.27 7.73
C ARG A 154 16.10 -3.42 6.67
N ASP A 155 15.32 -2.87 5.74
CA ASP A 155 15.76 -1.90 4.74
C ASP A 155 17.00 -2.37 3.97
N ASN A 156 17.02 -3.65 3.58
CA ASN A 156 18.15 -4.32 2.94
C ASN A 156 19.47 -4.33 3.76
N GLY A 157 19.36 -4.11 5.06
CA GLY A 157 20.46 -4.16 6.01
C GLY A 157 20.88 -5.59 6.40
N PRO A 158 21.77 -5.72 7.38
CA PRO A 158 22.30 -7.01 7.81
C PRO A 158 21.19 -7.91 8.38
N TRP A 159 21.34 -9.21 8.16
CA TRP A 159 20.45 -10.22 8.74
C TRP A 159 20.70 -10.40 10.24
N GLN A 160 19.64 -10.41 11.02
CA GLN A 160 19.66 -10.56 12.48
C GLN A 160 18.86 -11.80 12.87
N LYS A 161 19.43 -12.66 13.71
CA LYS A 161 18.78 -13.89 14.17
C LYS A 161 17.62 -13.55 15.11
N VAL A 162 16.51 -14.28 14.98
CA VAL A 162 15.31 -14.13 15.81
C VAL A 162 14.64 -15.47 16.07
N GLY A 163 13.77 -15.51 17.08
CA GLY A 163 13.05 -16.73 17.46
C GLY A 163 13.90 -17.68 18.29
N GLN A 164 13.71 -18.98 18.07
CA GLN A 164 14.39 -20.02 18.84
C GLN A 164 15.90 -20.07 18.53
N ASN A 165 16.70 -20.53 19.49
CA ASN A 165 18.13 -20.73 19.26
C ASN A 165 18.39 -21.77 18.17
N LYS A 166 17.57 -22.83 18.10
CA LYS A 166 17.58 -23.87 17.07
C LYS A 166 16.15 -24.37 16.90
N TYR A 167 15.69 -24.47 15.67
CA TYR A 167 14.42 -25.12 15.32
C TYR A 167 14.73 -26.58 15.01
N ASN A 168 14.50 -27.45 16.00
CA ASN A 168 14.83 -28.88 15.95
C ASN A 168 13.96 -29.68 16.94
N ASN A 169 14.10 -31.01 17.00
CA ASN A 169 13.34 -31.91 17.90
C ASN A 169 11.79 -31.72 17.87
N GLN A 170 11.23 -31.44 16.69
CA GLN A 170 9.81 -31.18 16.47
C GLN A 170 9.26 -32.10 15.38
N SER A 171 8.53 -33.15 15.79
CA SER A 171 7.98 -34.21 14.93
C SER A 171 6.60 -33.94 14.35
N LYS A 172 5.92 -32.92 14.86
CA LYS A 172 4.62 -32.43 14.38
C LYS A 172 4.73 -30.99 13.94
N TRP A 173 3.95 -30.57 12.95
CA TRP A 173 3.91 -29.17 12.55
C TRP A 173 3.49 -28.28 13.72
N LYS A 174 4.30 -27.29 14.06
CA LYS A 174 4.06 -26.40 15.19
C LYS A 174 3.94 -24.96 14.71
N TYR A 175 2.92 -24.27 15.20
CA TYR A 175 2.73 -22.85 14.95
C TYR A 175 3.70 -22.03 15.81
N GLU A 176 4.45 -21.14 15.17
CA GLU A 176 5.39 -20.21 15.79
C GLU A 176 4.92 -18.77 15.60
N VAL A 177 5.11 -17.95 16.64
CA VAL A 177 4.83 -16.51 16.61
C VAL A 177 6.06 -15.76 17.04
N LEU A 178 6.61 -14.95 16.15
CA LEU A 178 7.73 -14.06 16.41
C LEU A 178 7.25 -12.62 16.53
N SER A 179 7.76 -11.92 17.55
CA SER A 179 7.57 -10.48 17.71
C SER A 179 8.87 -9.86 18.22
N ASP A 180 9.25 -8.72 17.62
CA ASP A 180 10.40 -7.93 17.99
C ASP A 180 10.08 -6.45 17.74
N SER A 181 10.53 -5.55 18.62
CA SER A 181 10.29 -4.12 18.45
C SER A 181 10.96 -3.55 17.19
N ASN A 182 11.99 -4.22 16.67
CA ASN A 182 12.68 -3.86 15.43
C ASN A 182 11.89 -4.21 14.17
N PHE A 183 10.80 -4.98 14.24
CA PHE A 183 9.97 -5.27 13.07
C PHE A 183 9.13 -4.07 12.63
N SER A 184 8.94 -3.11 13.52
CA SER A 184 8.17 -1.89 13.24
C SER A 184 9.03 -0.83 12.59
N LYS A 185 8.38 0.12 11.88
CA LYS A 185 9.02 1.33 11.34
C LYS A 185 10.19 1.02 10.38
N THR A 186 9.93 0.20 9.37
CA THR A 186 10.88 -0.07 8.27
C THR A 186 10.16 -0.02 6.93
N THR A 187 10.83 0.47 5.89
CA THR A 187 10.28 0.48 4.53
C THR A 187 10.30 -0.89 3.88
N SER A 188 11.19 -1.77 4.33
CA SER A 188 11.33 -3.13 3.79
C SER A 188 11.78 -4.10 4.89
N LEU A 189 10.83 -4.79 5.51
CA LEU A 189 11.08 -5.92 6.40
C LEU A 189 11.08 -7.23 5.61
N ARG A 190 12.11 -8.07 5.81
CA ARG A 190 12.19 -9.42 5.25
C ARG A 190 12.51 -10.43 6.32
N PHE A 191 12.06 -11.66 6.10
CA PHE A 191 12.40 -12.82 6.91
C PHE A 191 13.09 -13.87 6.06
N GLY A 192 13.92 -14.68 6.70
CA GLY A 192 14.59 -15.81 6.05
C GLY A 192 14.84 -16.95 7.02
N PHE A 193 14.99 -18.12 6.43
CA PHE A 193 15.20 -19.40 7.08
C PHE A 193 16.55 -19.94 6.68
N ARG A 194 17.36 -20.29 7.68
CA ARG A 194 18.65 -20.92 7.47
C ARG A 194 18.56 -22.38 7.91
N TRP A 195 19.16 -23.26 7.13
CA TRP A 195 19.42 -24.63 7.50
C TRP A 195 20.89 -24.80 7.81
N VAL A 196 21.18 -25.48 8.92
CA VAL A 196 22.53 -25.88 9.29
C VAL A 196 22.54 -27.38 9.53
N ASN A 197 23.43 -28.08 8.84
CA ASN A 197 23.84 -29.45 9.12
C ASN A 197 25.36 -29.47 9.33
N ASP A 198 25.77 -29.52 10.59
CA ASP A 198 27.16 -29.66 11.02
C ASP A 198 27.53 -31.13 11.30
N SER A 199 26.59 -32.07 11.12
CA SER A 199 26.80 -33.49 11.37
C SER A 199 27.66 -34.14 10.28
N LEU A 200 28.51 -35.07 10.71
CA LEU A 200 29.19 -36.07 9.88
C LEU A 200 28.76 -37.49 10.24
N SER A 201 27.65 -37.63 10.96
CA SER A 201 27.15 -38.90 11.48
C SER A 201 26.02 -39.44 10.61
N ALA A 202 26.09 -40.72 10.25
CA ALA A 202 25.03 -41.39 9.49
C ALA A 202 23.80 -41.76 10.34
N GLN A 203 23.70 -41.28 11.59
CA GLN A 203 22.67 -41.75 12.54
C GLN A 203 21.35 -40.96 12.48
N ASP A 204 21.31 -39.78 11.87
CA ASP A 204 20.12 -38.92 11.86
C ASP A 204 19.50 -38.82 10.45
N THR A 205 18.88 -39.89 9.95
CA THR A 205 17.95 -39.75 8.80
C THR A 205 16.59 -39.27 9.30
N SER A 206 16.51 -38.08 9.91
CA SER A 206 15.26 -37.51 10.42
C SER A 206 14.67 -36.47 9.46
N ILE A 207 13.46 -35.99 9.74
CA ILE A 207 12.78 -34.98 8.92
C ILE A 207 13.51 -33.64 9.07
N SER A 208 13.87 -33.02 7.94
CA SER A 208 14.61 -31.76 7.87
C SER A 208 13.76 -30.55 8.28
N PHE A 209 14.34 -29.35 8.26
CA PHE A 209 13.60 -28.11 8.52
C PHE A 209 12.65 -27.80 7.36
N ALA A 210 11.39 -27.60 7.71
CA ALA A 210 10.30 -27.26 6.80
C ALA A 210 9.43 -26.16 7.43
N VAL A 211 8.90 -25.27 6.59
CA VAL A 211 8.05 -24.15 6.98
C VAL A 211 6.89 -23.98 6.01
N ASP A 212 5.77 -23.48 6.55
CA ASP A 212 4.54 -23.31 5.80
C ASP A 212 3.62 -22.26 6.45
N GLU A 213 2.59 -21.80 5.74
CA GLU A 213 1.53 -20.91 6.22
C GLU A 213 2.09 -19.68 6.94
N ILE A 214 2.88 -18.93 6.18
CA ILE A 214 3.57 -17.74 6.66
C ILE A 214 2.60 -16.57 6.61
N ILE A 215 2.46 -15.85 7.71
CA ILE A 215 1.64 -14.63 7.80
C ILE A 215 2.43 -13.57 8.57
N ALA A 216 2.44 -12.34 8.06
CA ALA A 216 2.86 -11.17 8.82
C ALA A 216 1.69 -10.22 9.04
N VAL A 217 1.52 -9.75 10.27
CA VAL A 217 0.50 -8.77 10.64
C VAL A 217 1.12 -7.62 11.41
N GLY A 218 0.59 -6.42 11.23
CA GLY A 218 0.93 -5.23 12.02
C GLY A 218 -0.31 -4.56 12.56
N THR A 219 -0.14 -3.75 13.60
CA THR A 219 -1.23 -3.00 14.22
C THR A 219 -1.04 -1.52 13.97
N TYR A 220 -2.07 -0.85 13.46
CA TYR A 220 -2.16 0.62 13.52
C TYR A 220 -2.81 1.03 14.84
N ASP A 221 -2.06 1.76 15.66
CA ASP A 221 -2.49 2.25 16.98
C ASP A 221 -2.73 3.75 16.91
N ASP A 222 -3.99 4.13 16.65
CA ASP A 222 -4.44 5.51 16.51
C ASP A 222 -4.52 6.29 17.84
N VAL A 223 -4.23 5.63 18.97
CA VAL A 223 -4.29 6.25 20.30
C VAL A 223 -2.88 6.60 20.78
N ASN A 224 -1.98 5.63 20.80
CA ASN A 224 -0.63 5.84 21.36
C ASN A 224 0.40 6.18 20.30
N ASN A 225 0.15 5.86 19.03
CA ASN A 225 1.04 6.14 17.90
C ASN A 225 0.26 6.71 16.69
N PRO A 226 -0.55 7.77 16.86
CA PRO A 226 -1.30 8.34 15.76
C PRO A 226 -0.38 8.93 14.70
N VAL A 227 -0.81 8.84 13.44
CA VAL A 227 -0.23 9.62 12.35
C VAL A 227 -1.24 10.65 11.89
N ASP A 228 -0.87 11.92 12.04
CA ASP A 228 -1.70 13.05 11.63
C ASP A 228 -1.43 13.39 10.17
N ILE A 229 -2.50 13.51 9.39
CA ILE A 229 -2.45 14.07 8.03
C ILE A 229 -3.08 15.45 8.08
N GLN A 230 -2.35 16.47 7.67
CA GLN A 230 -2.78 17.86 7.76
C GLN A 230 -2.72 18.56 6.40
N ILE A 231 -3.66 19.48 6.18
CA ILE A 231 -3.59 20.44 5.08
C ILE A 231 -2.91 21.69 5.61
N ASP A 232 -1.71 21.98 5.12
CA ASP A 232 -0.91 23.11 5.57
C ASP A 232 -1.45 24.42 5.01
N ASN A 233 -1.82 24.41 3.73
CA ASN A 233 -2.47 25.54 3.07
C ASN A 233 -3.21 25.11 1.79
N ILE A 234 -4.12 25.98 1.35
CA ILE A 234 -4.86 25.86 0.10
C ILE A 234 -4.77 27.18 -0.68
N PHE A 235 -4.74 27.09 -2.00
CA PHE A 235 -4.74 28.26 -2.88
C PHE A 235 -5.40 27.93 -4.23
N PRO A 236 -6.24 28.82 -4.81
CA PRO A 236 -6.71 30.08 -4.23
C PRO A 236 -7.70 29.87 -3.07
N ASP A 237 -7.95 30.93 -2.28
CA ASP A 237 -8.94 30.92 -1.18
C ASP A 237 -10.37 31.23 -1.67
N THR A 238 -10.50 31.64 -2.92
CA THR A 238 -11.74 31.84 -3.68
C THR A 238 -11.54 31.22 -5.06
N ILE A 239 -12.45 30.33 -5.46
CA ILE A 239 -12.28 29.50 -6.66
C ILE A 239 -13.60 29.32 -7.41
N CYS A 240 -13.50 29.18 -8.73
CA CYS A 240 -14.63 28.89 -9.58
C CYS A 240 -14.81 27.36 -9.74
N PRO A 241 -16.03 26.88 -10.03
CA PRO A 241 -16.19 25.54 -10.58
C PRO A 241 -15.30 25.37 -11.83
N THR A 242 -14.77 24.16 -12.04
CA THR A 242 -13.81 23.77 -13.10
C THR A 242 -12.39 24.32 -12.97
N GLU A 243 -12.08 25.07 -11.92
CA GLU A 243 -10.71 25.50 -11.63
C GLU A 243 -9.98 24.54 -10.68
N ASN A 244 -8.65 24.62 -10.69
CA ASN A 244 -7.79 23.79 -9.86
C ASN A 244 -7.51 24.45 -8.50
N LEU A 245 -7.86 23.75 -7.43
CA LEU A 245 -7.45 24.04 -6.07
C LEU A 245 -6.10 23.37 -5.80
N PHE A 246 -5.09 24.15 -5.46
CA PHE A 246 -3.80 23.66 -5.00
C PHE A 246 -3.85 23.42 -3.50
N ILE A 247 -3.41 22.24 -3.07
CA ILE A 247 -3.48 21.76 -1.69
C ILE A 247 -2.08 21.29 -1.29
N ASN A 248 -1.49 21.97 -0.31
CA ASN A 248 -0.24 21.55 0.31
C ASN A 248 -0.57 20.78 1.59
N TYR A 249 0.10 19.64 1.80
CA TYR A 249 -0.17 18.75 2.92
C TYR A 249 1.12 18.28 3.59
N SER A 250 0.96 17.83 4.83
CA SER A 250 2.00 17.19 5.63
C SER A 250 1.46 15.98 6.41
N LEU A 251 2.36 15.04 6.70
CA LEU A 251 2.16 13.89 7.57
C LEU A 251 3.09 14.02 8.77
N SER A 252 2.62 13.71 9.97
CA SER A 252 3.45 13.78 11.19
C SER A 252 4.59 12.74 11.21
N GLU A 253 4.40 11.61 10.53
CA GLU A 253 5.35 10.51 10.39
C GLU A 253 5.17 9.87 9.00
N PRO A 254 6.22 9.26 8.42
CA PRO A 254 6.09 8.52 7.17
C PRO A 254 5.21 7.27 7.36
N LEU A 255 4.43 6.95 6.33
CA LEU A 255 3.54 5.78 6.27
C LEU A 255 3.94 4.90 5.10
N CYS A 256 3.55 3.63 5.10
CA CYS A 256 3.69 2.80 3.90
C CYS A 256 2.91 3.37 2.73
N GLU A 257 3.47 3.20 1.53
CA GLU A 257 2.90 3.67 0.27
C GLU A 257 1.41 3.34 0.19
N ALA A 258 0.62 4.33 -0.20
CA ALA A 258 -0.81 4.21 -0.27
C ALA A 258 -1.43 5.25 -1.19
N THR A 259 -2.64 4.90 -1.63
CA THR A 259 -3.57 5.80 -2.29
C THR A 259 -4.34 6.61 -1.26
N TYR A 260 -4.41 7.90 -1.52
CA TYR A 260 -5.14 8.90 -0.77
C TYR A 260 -6.24 9.47 -1.65
N ARG A 261 -7.39 9.74 -1.03
CA ARG A 261 -8.51 10.43 -1.67
C ARG A 261 -8.62 11.84 -1.14
N ILE A 262 -8.81 12.78 -2.06
CA ILE A 262 -9.13 14.16 -1.74
C ILE A 262 -10.65 14.25 -1.58
N GLU A 263 -11.09 14.64 -0.40
CA GLU A 263 -12.51 14.75 -0.05
C GLU A 263 -12.88 16.22 0.09
N LEU A 264 -13.91 16.65 -0.66
CA LEU A 264 -14.54 17.97 -0.59
C LEU A 264 -15.79 17.91 0.29
N SER A 265 -15.89 18.83 1.24
CA SER A 265 -17.08 18.99 2.09
C SER A 265 -18.25 19.61 1.34
N ASN A 266 -19.42 19.72 1.99
CA ASN A 266 -20.45 20.66 1.53
C ASN A 266 -20.07 22.13 1.85
N SER A 267 -20.93 23.08 1.45
CA SER A 267 -20.75 24.52 1.64
C SER A 267 -20.77 25.01 3.11
N ASN A 268 -21.08 24.12 4.06
CA ASN A 268 -21.00 24.37 5.50
C ASN A 268 -19.76 23.73 6.15
N GLY A 269 -18.84 23.15 5.36
CA GLY A 269 -17.64 22.50 5.87
C GLY A 269 -17.87 21.08 6.42
N ASN A 270 -18.99 20.43 6.10
CA ASN A 270 -19.35 19.11 6.63
C ASN A 270 -19.04 17.97 5.62
N PHE A 271 -18.49 16.86 6.14
CA PHE A 271 -18.07 15.66 5.39
C PHE A 271 -19.03 14.45 5.56
N ASN A 272 -20.33 14.67 5.83
CA ASN A 272 -21.31 13.57 5.93
C ASN A 272 -21.44 12.77 4.63
N ASN A 273 -21.36 13.44 3.48
CA ASN A 273 -21.34 12.84 2.14
C ASN A 273 -20.31 13.60 1.30
N PRO A 274 -19.01 13.35 1.50
CA PRO A 274 -17.98 14.13 0.85
C PRO A 274 -17.91 13.80 -0.64
N THR A 275 -17.66 14.81 -1.47
CA THR A 275 -17.40 14.61 -2.90
C THR A 275 -15.93 14.28 -3.11
N SER A 276 -15.61 13.26 -3.89
CA SER A 276 -14.22 12.95 -4.22
C SER A 276 -13.72 13.88 -5.32
N LEU A 277 -12.57 14.52 -5.12
CA LEU A 277 -11.89 15.34 -6.14
C LEU A 277 -10.81 14.57 -6.92
N GLY A 278 -10.66 13.27 -6.64
CA GLY A 278 -9.63 12.43 -7.20
C GLY A 278 -8.86 11.63 -6.14
N ILE A 279 -7.95 10.81 -6.63
CA ILE A 279 -7.01 10.01 -5.85
C ILE A 279 -5.58 10.28 -6.30
N PHE A 280 -4.64 10.12 -5.40
CA PHE A 280 -3.21 10.21 -5.66
C PHE A 280 -2.45 9.31 -4.68
N ASP A 281 -1.22 8.94 -5.02
CA ASP A 281 -0.40 8.09 -4.17
C ASP A 281 0.65 8.94 -3.42
N ILE A 282 0.95 8.55 -2.18
CA ILE A 282 2.06 9.09 -1.40
C ILE A 282 3.05 7.95 -1.18
N SER A 283 4.31 8.15 -1.57
CA SER A 283 5.39 7.17 -1.44
C SER A 283 5.77 6.95 0.02
N SER A 284 6.35 5.79 0.35
CA SER A 284 6.54 5.37 1.74
C SER A 284 7.46 6.26 2.60
N THR A 285 8.25 7.13 2.00
CA THR A 285 9.17 8.04 2.71
C THR A 285 8.70 9.49 2.72
N ASP A 286 7.65 9.81 1.96
CA ASP A 286 7.20 11.18 1.78
C ASP A 286 6.32 11.60 2.95
N THR A 287 6.65 12.74 3.55
CA THR A 287 5.88 13.33 4.66
C THR A 287 5.25 14.68 4.30
N SER A 288 5.43 15.15 3.07
CA SER A 288 4.77 16.36 2.59
C SER A 288 4.66 16.35 1.08
N GLY A 289 3.77 17.19 0.54
CA GLY A 289 3.59 17.33 -0.89
C GLY A 289 2.58 18.40 -1.26
N ALA A 290 2.41 18.57 -2.57
CA ALA A 290 1.46 19.48 -3.17
C ALA A 290 0.66 18.72 -4.23
N ILE A 291 -0.65 18.90 -4.24
CA ILE A 291 -1.53 18.34 -5.27
C ILE A 291 -2.45 19.43 -5.81
N ALA A 292 -2.92 19.25 -7.05
CA ALA A 292 -3.95 20.09 -7.65
C ALA A 292 -5.21 19.25 -7.84
N ALA A 293 -6.37 19.81 -7.54
CA ALA A 293 -7.66 19.14 -7.64
C ALA A 293 -8.68 20.06 -8.30
N GLU A 294 -9.36 19.59 -9.33
CA GLU A 294 -10.39 20.37 -10.02
C GLU A 294 -11.68 20.40 -9.19
N ILE A 295 -12.27 21.59 -9.03
CA ILE A 295 -13.59 21.75 -8.41
C ILE A 295 -14.67 21.30 -9.41
N PRO A 296 -15.56 20.34 -9.07
CA PRO A 296 -16.59 19.87 -9.99
C PRO A 296 -17.49 21.01 -10.48
N SER A 297 -17.87 20.95 -11.76
CA SER A 297 -18.74 21.96 -12.40
C SER A 297 -20.13 22.10 -11.76
N ASN A 298 -20.60 21.08 -11.03
CA ASN A 298 -21.87 21.09 -10.33
C ASN A 298 -21.75 21.49 -8.84
N THR A 299 -20.58 21.98 -8.40
CA THR A 299 -20.38 22.44 -7.03
C THR A 299 -21.20 23.71 -6.80
N SER A 300 -22.11 23.68 -5.83
CA SER A 300 -22.91 24.87 -5.48
C SER A 300 -22.04 25.99 -4.93
N LEU A 301 -22.49 27.23 -5.08
CA LEU A 301 -21.78 28.36 -4.46
C LEU A 301 -21.82 28.29 -2.94
N GLY A 302 -20.79 28.80 -2.26
CA GLY A 302 -20.73 28.79 -0.81
C GLY A 302 -19.44 29.37 -0.24
N SER A 303 -19.51 29.86 0.99
CA SER A 303 -18.42 30.60 1.63
C SER A 303 -17.54 29.76 2.56
N CYS A 304 -17.86 28.47 2.77
CA CYS A 304 -17.01 27.59 3.57
C CYS A 304 -17.06 26.15 3.07
N TYR A 305 -16.33 25.91 1.99
CA TYR A 305 -15.88 24.57 1.64
C TYR A 305 -14.58 24.23 2.37
N LYS A 306 -14.36 22.96 2.63
CA LYS A 306 -13.14 22.41 3.20
C LYS A 306 -12.73 21.18 2.42
N VAL A 307 -11.43 20.94 2.37
CA VAL A 307 -10.85 19.69 1.88
C VAL A 307 -10.19 18.93 3.02
N ARG A 308 -10.17 17.61 2.90
CA ARG A 308 -9.34 16.74 3.74
C ARG A 308 -8.80 15.59 2.91
N LEU A 309 -7.71 15.00 3.38
CA LEU A 309 -7.14 13.80 2.77
C LEU A 309 -7.57 12.57 3.58
N THR A 310 -7.92 11.49 2.88
CA THR A 310 -8.20 10.20 3.51
C THR A 310 -7.34 9.13 2.85
N ARG A 311 -6.52 8.43 3.63
CA ARG A 311 -5.80 7.23 3.18
C ARG A 311 -6.81 6.10 2.98
N VAL A 312 -6.87 5.53 1.77
CA VAL A 312 -7.94 4.58 1.39
C VAL A 312 -7.46 3.17 1.15
N SER A 313 -6.25 2.97 0.60
CA SER A 313 -5.72 1.63 0.31
C SER A 313 -4.19 1.67 0.18
N PRO A 314 -3.46 0.67 0.69
CA PRO A 314 -3.94 -0.42 1.56
C PRO A 314 -4.38 0.11 2.94
N SER A 315 -4.79 -0.74 3.88
CA SER A 315 -5.01 -0.31 5.28
C SER A 315 -3.69 0.13 5.95
N PRO A 316 -3.70 0.99 6.99
CA PRO A 316 -4.85 1.53 7.72
C PRO A 316 -5.63 2.64 7.00
N LYS A 317 -6.92 2.77 7.34
CA LYS A 317 -7.71 3.93 6.94
C LYS A 317 -7.46 5.08 7.92
N ILE A 318 -6.86 6.16 7.44
CA ILE A 318 -6.56 7.36 8.23
C ILE A 318 -7.26 8.55 7.58
N THR A 319 -8.04 9.31 8.35
CA THR A 319 -8.70 10.53 7.87
C THR A 319 -8.00 11.73 8.48
N GLY A 320 -7.44 12.58 7.62
CA GLY A 320 -6.74 13.79 8.03
C GLY A 320 -7.66 14.87 8.58
N SER A 321 -7.03 15.90 9.14
CA SER A 321 -7.73 17.12 9.55
C SER A 321 -8.25 17.88 8.32
N ALA A 322 -9.37 18.58 8.51
CA ALA A 322 -9.94 19.41 7.46
C ALA A 322 -9.17 20.73 7.34
N SER A 323 -9.05 21.24 6.13
CA SER A 323 -8.48 22.55 5.83
C SER A 323 -9.25 23.71 6.46
N ALA A 324 -8.69 24.92 6.34
CA ALA A 324 -9.46 26.15 6.48
C ALA A 324 -10.58 26.24 5.42
N CYS A 325 -11.57 27.11 5.68
CA CYS A 325 -12.63 27.39 4.71
C CYS A 325 -12.06 28.08 3.47
N PHE A 326 -12.54 27.71 2.29
CA PHE A 326 -12.42 28.49 1.05
C PHE A 326 -13.79 28.75 0.44
N VAL A 327 -13.85 29.72 -0.46
CA VAL A 327 -15.08 30.16 -1.14
C VAL A 327 -15.16 29.53 -2.52
N VAL A 328 -16.32 28.98 -2.85
CA VAL A 328 -16.70 28.66 -4.23
C VAL A 328 -17.70 29.70 -4.69
N GLU A 329 -17.34 30.48 -5.71
CA GLU A 329 -18.17 31.54 -6.26
C GLU A 329 -18.35 31.41 -7.77
N ASP A 330 -19.32 32.15 -8.29
CA ASP A 330 -19.51 32.29 -9.73
C ASP A 330 -18.54 33.35 -10.22
N CYS A 331 -17.45 32.91 -10.85
CA CYS A 331 -16.47 33.82 -11.37
C CYS A 331 -16.99 34.44 -12.67
N PRO A 332 -16.94 35.78 -12.79
CA PRO A 332 -17.47 36.44 -13.96
C PRO A 332 -16.69 35.99 -15.20
N ASN A 333 -17.40 35.33 -16.12
CA ASN A 333 -16.86 35.03 -17.44
C ASN A 333 -16.66 36.36 -18.18
N THR A 334 -15.41 36.80 -18.28
CA THR A 334 -15.06 38.02 -19.01
C THR A 334 -14.31 37.66 -20.27
N VAL A 335 -14.84 38.17 -21.40
CA VAL A 335 -14.13 38.13 -22.68
C VAL A 335 -13.71 39.56 -22.96
N THR A 336 -12.41 39.81 -22.90
CA THR A 336 -11.84 41.13 -23.17
C THR A 336 -11.17 41.08 -24.54
N THR A 337 -11.73 41.82 -25.50
CA THR A 337 -11.06 42.04 -26.78
C THR A 337 -9.85 42.95 -26.55
N GLN A 338 -8.70 42.55 -27.09
CA GLN A 338 -7.53 43.42 -27.16
C GLN A 338 -7.62 44.28 -28.42
N GLU A 339 -6.83 45.36 -28.46
CA GLU A 339 -6.74 46.18 -29.67
C GLU A 339 -6.33 45.26 -30.84
N PRO A 340 -7.13 45.20 -31.92
CA PRO A 340 -6.76 44.46 -33.11
C PRO A 340 -5.39 44.92 -33.58
N VAL A 341 -4.57 44.00 -34.09
CA VAL A 341 -3.40 44.39 -34.88
C VAL A 341 -3.92 44.90 -36.24
N ALA A 342 -4.60 46.04 -36.23
CA ALA A 342 -4.71 46.86 -37.41
C ALA A 342 -3.30 47.42 -37.64
N VAL A 343 -2.74 47.06 -38.80
CA VAL A 343 -1.46 47.59 -39.30
C VAL A 343 -1.38 49.07 -38.92
N THR A 344 -0.40 49.43 -38.08
CA THR A 344 -0.10 50.81 -37.68
C THR A 344 0.37 51.56 -38.93
N GLY A 345 -0.61 51.97 -39.74
CA GLY A 345 -0.46 52.74 -40.96
C GLY A 345 -1.72 53.57 -41.15
N PRO A 346 -1.63 54.72 -41.84
CA PRO A 346 -2.74 55.68 -41.98
C PRO A 346 -3.91 55.18 -42.85
N ASP A 347 -3.95 53.89 -43.19
CA ASP A 347 -4.70 53.41 -44.34
C ASP A 347 -5.96 52.62 -43.94
N THR A 348 -7.04 53.05 -44.58
CA THR A 348 -8.37 52.48 -44.58
C THR A 348 -8.35 50.97 -44.80
N ILE A 349 -8.99 50.20 -43.91
CA ILE A 349 -9.19 48.76 -44.13
C ILE A 349 -10.17 48.58 -45.30
N CYS A 350 -9.72 47.97 -46.38
CA CYS A 350 -10.55 47.66 -47.54
C CYS A 350 -11.56 46.53 -47.24
N ALA A 351 -12.67 46.49 -47.97
CA ALA A 351 -13.56 45.34 -47.97
C ALA A 351 -12.78 44.06 -48.34
N LEU A 352 -13.10 42.93 -47.69
CA LEU A 352 -12.42 41.62 -47.81
C LEU A 352 -11.05 41.51 -47.14
N SER A 353 -10.59 42.53 -46.41
CA SER A 353 -9.43 42.40 -45.54
C SER A 353 -9.69 41.44 -44.38
N VAL A 354 -8.65 40.72 -43.97
CA VAL A 354 -8.67 39.89 -42.77
C VAL A 354 -8.27 40.75 -41.58
N ILE A 355 -9.02 40.66 -40.47
CA ILE A 355 -8.73 41.34 -39.21
C ILE A 355 -8.55 40.27 -38.14
N ASP A 356 -7.42 40.29 -37.45
CA ASP A 356 -7.22 39.50 -36.25
C ASP A 356 -7.86 40.23 -35.07
N VAL A 357 -8.77 39.54 -34.36
CA VAL A 357 -9.40 40.05 -33.14
C VAL A 357 -8.78 39.29 -31.95
N PRO A 358 -7.61 39.74 -31.44
CA PRO A 358 -7.05 39.14 -30.24
C PRO A 358 -8.01 39.36 -29.08
N PHE A 359 -8.16 38.32 -28.26
CA PHE A 359 -8.96 38.41 -27.04
C PHE A 359 -8.31 37.58 -25.94
N THR A 360 -8.62 37.93 -24.71
CA THR A 360 -8.39 37.10 -23.54
C THR A 360 -9.73 36.72 -22.95
N SER A 361 -9.86 35.45 -22.58
CA SER A 361 -11.02 34.92 -21.88
C SER A 361 -10.59 34.53 -20.47
N ASP A 362 -11.31 35.02 -19.47
CA ASP A 362 -11.10 34.68 -18.06
C ASP A 362 -12.42 34.17 -17.45
N GLY A 363 -12.36 33.09 -16.67
CA GLY A 363 -13.52 32.41 -16.08
C GLY A 363 -13.72 30.94 -16.48
N GLY A 364 -14.78 30.32 -15.96
CA GLY A 364 -15.13 28.91 -16.14
C GLY A 364 -15.80 28.62 -17.49
N PHE A 365 -15.02 28.46 -18.55
CA PHE A 365 -15.50 28.10 -19.88
C PHE A 365 -15.53 26.57 -20.07
N ASN A 366 -16.69 26.02 -20.45
CA ASN A 366 -16.81 24.60 -20.82
C ASN A 366 -16.05 24.26 -22.11
N SER A 367 -15.62 23.00 -22.22
CA SER A 367 -15.10 22.44 -23.47
C SER A 367 -16.17 22.52 -24.58
N GLY A 368 -15.82 23.10 -25.72
CA GLY A 368 -16.74 23.32 -26.85
C GLY A 368 -17.40 24.70 -26.91
N ASN A 369 -17.02 25.64 -26.03
CA ASN A 369 -17.46 27.03 -26.15
C ASN A 369 -17.06 27.66 -27.49
N VAL A 370 -18.00 28.35 -28.14
CA VAL A 370 -17.81 29.04 -29.42
C VAL A 370 -17.71 30.54 -29.17
N TYR A 371 -16.55 31.12 -29.48
CA TYR A 371 -16.36 32.57 -29.48
C TYR A 371 -16.88 33.16 -30.80
N THR A 372 -17.74 34.17 -30.71
CA THR A 372 -18.28 34.89 -31.89
C THR A 372 -17.87 36.35 -31.80
N ALA A 373 -17.18 36.86 -32.82
CA ALA A 373 -16.93 38.29 -32.98
C ALA A 373 -18.10 38.92 -33.75
N GLN A 374 -18.52 40.09 -33.32
CA GLN A 374 -19.57 40.86 -33.96
C GLN A 374 -19.06 42.25 -34.28
N LEU A 375 -19.36 42.73 -35.48
CA LEU A 375 -19.20 44.14 -35.79
C LEU A 375 -20.33 44.90 -35.10
N LEU A 376 -19.98 45.74 -34.13
CA LEU A 376 -20.95 46.42 -33.29
C LEU A 376 -21.54 47.67 -33.95
N THR A 377 -20.94 48.22 -35.01
CA THR A 377 -21.39 49.47 -35.62
C THR A 377 -21.63 49.37 -37.12
N ASP A 378 -22.69 50.02 -37.59
CA ASP A 378 -22.84 50.34 -39.01
C ASP A 378 -21.90 51.51 -39.42
N SER A 379 -21.95 51.93 -40.68
CA SER A 379 -21.15 53.04 -41.20
C SER A 379 -21.40 54.40 -40.52
N SER A 380 -22.37 54.49 -39.62
CA SER A 380 -22.71 55.68 -38.83
C SER A 380 -22.35 55.57 -37.35
N GLY A 381 -21.76 54.45 -36.91
CA GLY A 381 -21.40 54.23 -35.50
C GLY A 381 -22.56 53.73 -34.63
N SER A 382 -23.68 53.31 -35.23
CA SER A 382 -24.89 52.88 -34.51
C SER A 382 -24.79 51.43 -34.03
N LEU A 383 -25.11 51.18 -32.75
CA LEU A 383 -25.07 49.86 -32.10
C LEU A 383 -26.33 49.00 -32.29
N THR A 384 -27.20 49.36 -33.23
CA THR A 384 -28.59 48.86 -33.27
C THR A 384 -28.78 47.55 -34.07
N ALA A 385 -27.74 47.05 -34.75
CA ALA A 385 -27.78 45.78 -35.47
C ALA A 385 -26.39 45.13 -35.57
N PRO A 386 -25.99 44.29 -34.59
CA PRO A 386 -24.73 43.55 -34.66
C PRO A 386 -24.75 42.59 -35.86
N GLN A 387 -23.69 42.62 -36.68
CA GLN A 387 -23.47 41.59 -37.71
C GLN A 387 -22.43 40.59 -37.21
N ALA A 388 -22.77 39.30 -37.29
CA ALA A 388 -21.81 38.23 -37.02
C ALA A 388 -20.72 38.25 -38.10
N ILE A 389 -19.46 38.23 -37.66
CA ILE A 389 -18.31 38.07 -38.54
C ILE A 389 -17.98 36.57 -38.53
N ASP A 390 -17.88 35.97 -39.72
CA ASP A 390 -17.52 34.56 -39.84
C ASP A 390 -16.06 34.39 -39.41
N ILE A 391 -15.85 33.80 -38.23
CA ILE A 391 -14.51 33.48 -37.72
C ILE A 391 -14.20 32.04 -38.11
N ARG A 392 -13.12 31.83 -38.86
CA ARG A 392 -12.47 30.51 -38.93
C ARG A 392 -11.39 30.49 -37.86
N LEU A 393 -11.65 29.75 -36.78
CA LEU A 393 -10.64 29.42 -35.76
C LEU A 393 -9.54 28.53 -36.36
#